data_AF-A0A6H0UE55-F1
#
_entry.id   AF-A0A6H0UE55-F1
#
_cell.length_a   1.000
_cell.length_b   1.000
_cell.length_c   1.000
_cell.angle_alpha   90.00
_cell.angle_beta   90.00
_cell.angle_gamma   90.00
#
_symmetry.space_group_name_H-M   'P 1'
#
loop_
_entity.id
_entity.type
_entity.pdbx_description
1 polymer ?
#
loop_
_entity_poly.entity_id
_entity_poly.type
_entity_poly.pdbx_seq_one_letter_code
_entity_poly.pdbx_strand_id
1 'polypeptide(L)'
;MKKKLKLVALSGLAILVLTGCGRTDITGQSSGLWEQFVYGFAQIIHFLSFGGLVGLGIILFTLIIKTLLLPLMHVQTKSTRKMQEVQPELKKIQAQYPGKDAESKRIVAEKTQELYAENGVNPYMGCLPLLVQMPILWALYQAITRVDFLRDGHFLWFDISGHDPYFVLPILAALFTFASSWLTMKAAPEKNAMTTSMTYVMPILIFVMGVSVAAGVALYWTVSNAYQVFQTLLLNNPFKLQEERDAKANAEKNKEKARQKALAKAKKKK
;
A
#
# COMPACT_ATOMS: atom_id res chain seq x y z
N MET A 1 -13.30 11.63 -27.39
CA MET A 1 -12.65 10.30 -27.31
C MET A 1 -12.23 9.90 -25.89
N LYS A 2 -11.47 10.73 -25.14
CA LYS A 2 -10.99 10.39 -23.78
C LYS A 2 -12.10 10.05 -22.76
N LYS A 3 -13.27 10.70 -22.81
CA LYS A 3 -14.43 10.37 -21.95
C LYS A 3 -15.05 9.01 -22.27
N LYS A 4 -15.24 8.68 -23.56
CA LYS A 4 -15.75 7.37 -24.00
C LYS A 4 -14.75 6.26 -23.69
N LEU A 5 -13.46 6.50 -23.85
CA LEU A 5 -12.40 5.56 -23.46
C LEU A 5 -12.36 5.32 -21.95
N LYS A 6 -12.53 6.37 -21.12
CA LYS A 6 -12.66 6.24 -19.67
C LYS A 6 -13.93 5.50 -19.26
N LEU A 7 -15.05 5.73 -19.96
CA LEU A 7 -16.31 5.02 -19.69
C LEU A 7 -16.20 3.54 -20.04
N VAL A 8 -15.64 3.22 -21.21
CA VAL A 8 -15.38 1.84 -21.64
C VAL A 8 -14.37 1.14 -20.72
N ALA A 9 -13.34 1.85 -20.24
CA ALA A 9 -12.41 1.31 -19.25
C ALA A 9 -13.07 1.06 -17.89
N LEU A 10 -13.96 1.96 -17.42
CA LEU A 10 -14.73 1.76 -16.19
C LEU A 10 -15.73 0.61 -16.30
N SER A 11 -16.42 0.50 -17.44
CA SER A 11 -17.36 -0.58 -17.73
C SER A 11 -16.65 -1.93 -17.89
N GLY A 12 -15.48 -1.96 -18.55
CA GLY A 12 -14.64 -3.15 -18.65
C GLY A 12 -14.09 -3.60 -17.29
N LEU A 13 -13.70 -2.66 -16.43
CA LEU A 13 -13.27 -2.94 -15.05
C LEU A 13 -14.45 -3.49 -14.22
N ALA A 14 -15.67 -2.97 -14.40
CA ALA A 14 -16.86 -3.46 -13.73
C ALA A 14 -17.26 -4.87 -14.18
N ILE A 15 -17.12 -5.20 -15.48
CA ILE A 15 -17.40 -6.54 -16.01
C ILE A 15 -16.35 -7.55 -15.53
N LEU A 16 -15.07 -7.15 -15.42
CA LEU A 16 -14.01 -7.94 -14.78
C LEU A 16 -14.29 -8.21 -13.29
N VAL A 17 -14.86 -7.24 -12.57
CA VAL A 17 -15.23 -7.39 -11.15
C VAL A 17 -16.46 -8.30 -10.97
N LEU A 18 -17.46 -8.22 -11.87
CA LEU A 18 -18.69 -9.03 -11.79
C LEU A 18 -18.49 -10.49 -12.20
N THR A 19 -17.55 -10.77 -13.11
CA THR A 19 -17.15 -12.14 -13.47
C THR A 19 -16.30 -12.84 -12.40
N GLY A 20 -15.79 -12.08 -11.42
CA GLY A 20 -15.05 -12.60 -10.27
C GLY A 20 -15.89 -13.39 -9.25
N CYS A 21 -17.22 -13.41 -9.36
CA CYS A 21 -18.11 -14.14 -8.44
C CYS A 21 -18.47 -15.58 -8.90
N GLY A 22 -17.70 -16.17 -9.82
CA GLY A 22 -17.88 -17.57 -10.20
C GLY A 22 -17.64 -18.53 -9.01
N ARG A 23 -18.53 -19.51 -8.82
CA ARG A 23 -18.43 -20.56 -7.79
C ARG A 23 -18.01 -21.93 -8.33
N THR A 24 -17.83 -22.04 -9.64
CA THR A 24 -17.46 -23.28 -10.34
C THR A 24 -15.96 -23.53 -10.25
N ASP A 25 -15.49 -24.76 -10.40
CA ASP A 25 -14.05 -25.00 -10.47
C ASP A 25 -13.46 -24.38 -11.76
N ILE A 26 -12.21 -23.93 -11.68
CA ILE A 26 -11.49 -23.31 -12.79
C ILE A 26 -10.52 -24.34 -13.36
N THR A 27 -10.64 -24.60 -14.65
CA THR A 27 -9.80 -25.56 -15.37
C THR A 27 -9.18 -24.91 -16.60
N GLY A 28 -8.25 -25.60 -17.26
CA GLY A 28 -7.67 -25.13 -18.52
C GLY A 28 -8.66 -24.96 -19.67
N GLN A 29 -9.90 -25.46 -19.52
CA GLN A 29 -10.97 -25.33 -20.53
C GLN A 29 -11.93 -24.16 -20.23
N SER A 30 -11.74 -23.43 -19.14
CA SER A 30 -12.55 -22.25 -18.81
C SER A 30 -12.50 -21.20 -19.92
N SER A 31 -13.68 -20.75 -20.38
CA SER A 31 -13.82 -19.82 -21.51
C SER A 31 -13.78 -18.34 -21.11
N GLY A 32 -13.92 -18.03 -19.82
CA GLY A 32 -13.89 -16.65 -19.33
C GLY A 32 -12.48 -16.07 -19.27
N LEU A 33 -12.29 -14.84 -19.76
CA LEU A 33 -11.00 -14.14 -19.71
C LEU A 33 -10.43 -14.05 -18.27
N TRP A 34 -11.29 -13.82 -17.28
CA TRP A 34 -10.91 -13.81 -15.88
C TRP A 34 -10.47 -15.19 -15.39
N GLU A 35 -11.20 -16.24 -15.74
CA GLU A 35 -10.88 -17.61 -15.33
C GLU A 35 -9.56 -18.09 -15.94
N GLN A 36 -9.29 -17.72 -17.20
CA GLN A 36 -7.98 -17.97 -17.83
C GLN A 36 -6.85 -17.22 -17.14
N PHE A 37 -7.08 -15.97 -16.72
CA PHE A 37 -6.11 -15.21 -15.95
C PHE A 37 -5.81 -15.87 -14.59
N VAL A 38 -6.85 -16.32 -13.88
CA VAL A 38 -6.73 -17.08 -12.62
C VAL A 38 -5.99 -18.41 -12.84
N TYR A 39 -6.35 -19.15 -13.89
CA TYR A 39 -5.69 -20.42 -14.21
C TYR A 39 -4.21 -20.21 -14.55
N GLY A 40 -3.86 -19.15 -15.26
CA GLY A 40 -2.47 -18.76 -15.52
C GLY A 40 -1.69 -18.50 -14.23
N PHE A 41 -2.29 -17.80 -13.26
CA PHE A 41 -1.70 -17.65 -11.93
C PHE A 41 -1.46 -19.00 -11.27
N ALA A 42 -2.46 -19.88 -11.31
CA ALA A 42 -2.36 -21.21 -10.72
C ALA A 42 -1.23 -22.04 -11.35
N GLN A 43 -1.09 -22.01 -12.67
CA GLN A 43 -0.02 -22.70 -13.39
C GLN A 43 1.37 -22.18 -13.02
N ILE A 44 1.54 -20.86 -12.89
CA ILE A 44 2.83 -20.27 -12.47
C ILE A 44 3.16 -20.72 -11.05
N ILE A 45 2.19 -20.68 -10.13
CA ILE A 45 2.39 -21.13 -8.74
C ILE A 45 2.77 -22.61 -8.71
N HIS A 46 2.07 -23.46 -9.46
CA HIS A 46 2.38 -24.89 -9.57
C HIS A 46 3.78 -25.12 -10.15
N PHE A 47 4.17 -24.39 -11.20
CA PHE A 47 5.51 -24.45 -11.76
C PHE A 47 6.60 -24.08 -10.74
N LEU A 48 6.33 -23.11 -9.86
CA LEU A 48 7.24 -22.68 -8.80
C LEU A 48 7.20 -23.59 -7.55
N SER A 49 6.28 -24.54 -7.49
CA SER A 49 6.09 -25.45 -6.35
C SER A 49 7.07 -26.62 -6.41
N PHE A 50 8.36 -26.33 -6.21
CA PHE A 50 9.42 -27.35 -6.20
C PHE A 50 9.13 -28.44 -5.15
N GLY A 51 9.23 -29.70 -5.56
CA GLY A 51 8.95 -30.85 -4.69
C GLY A 51 7.48 -31.00 -4.29
N GLY A 52 6.54 -30.37 -5.00
CA GLY A 52 5.11 -30.41 -4.69
C GLY A 52 4.69 -29.48 -3.54
N LEU A 53 5.62 -28.66 -3.02
CA LEU A 53 5.36 -27.74 -1.92
C LEU A 53 4.64 -26.49 -2.42
N VAL A 54 3.31 -26.54 -2.47
CA VAL A 54 2.47 -25.43 -2.96
C VAL A 54 2.74 -24.11 -2.22
N GLY A 55 2.98 -24.16 -0.91
CA GLY A 55 3.31 -22.96 -0.12
C GLY A 55 4.61 -22.29 -0.58
N LEU A 56 5.62 -23.06 -1.00
CA LEU A 56 6.85 -22.51 -1.59
C LEU A 56 6.57 -21.81 -2.92
N GLY A 57 5.70 -22.40 -3.75
CA GLY A 57 5.24 -21.79 -5.00
C GLY A 57 4.57 -20.44 -4.76
N ILE A 58 3.70 -20.33 -3.74
CA ILE A 58 3.04 -19.07 -3.36
C ILE A 58 4.08 -18.03 -2.91
N ILE A 59 5.06 -18.41 -2.09
CA ILE A 59 6.13 -17.51 -1.62
C ILE A 59 6.91 -16.96 -2.82
N LEU A 60 7.42 -17.83 -3.69
CA LEU A 60 8.22 -17.44 -4.85
C LEU A 60 7.42 -16.58 -5.82
N PHE A 61 6.17 -16.98 -6.11
CA PHE A 61 5.26 -16.19 -6.94
C PHE A 61 5.07 -14.78 -6.39
N THR A 62 4.86 -14.65 -5.08
CA THR A 62 4.70 -13.35 -4.40
C THR A 62 5.94 -12.48 -4.58
N LEU A 63 7.13 -13.03 -4.36
CA LEU A 63 8.39 -12.31 -4.49
C LEU A 63 8.61 -11.83 -5.94
N ILE A 64 8.32 -12.68 -6.93
CA ILE A 64 8.43 -12.33 -8.35
C ILE A 64 7.49 -11.18 -8.70
N ILE A 65 6.20 -11.31 -8.37
CA ILE A 65 5.20 -10.26 -8.66
C ILE A 65 5.56 -8.95 -7.97
N LYS A 66 5.96 -8.99 -6.69
CA LYS A 66 6.37 -7.78 -5.97
C LYS A 66 7.62 -7.13 -6.55
N THR A 67 8.57 -7.92 -7.03
CA THR A 67 9.78 -7.42 -7.68
C THR A 67 9.46 -6.79 -9.04
N LEU A 68 8.59 -7.42 -9.83
CA LEU A 68 8.11 -6.85 -11.11
C LEU A 68 7.33 -5.54 -10.92
N LEU A 69 6.54 -5.44 -9.84
CA LEU A 69 5.77 -4.24 -9.50
C LEU A 69 6.59 -3.20 -8.74
N LEU A 70 7.82 -3.51 -8.32
CA LEU A 70 8.68 -2.61 -7.55
C LEU A 70 8.86 -1.21 -8.18
N PRO A 71 9.14 -1.04 -9.50
CA PRO A 71 9.27 0.30 -10.08
C PRO A 71 7.99 1.12 -9.96
N LEU A 72 6.83 0.49 -10.13
CA LEU A 72 5.52 1.14 -9.95
C LEU A 72 5.34 1.57 -8.49
N MET A 73 5.64 0.68 -7.55
CA MET A 73 5.53 0.96 -6.11
C MET A 73 6.51 2.06 -5.68
N HIS A 74 7.67 2.17 -6.32
CA HIS A 74 8.63 3.24 -6.06
C HIS A 74 8.08 4.61 -6.47
N VAL A 75 7.53 4.72 -7.69
CA VAL A 75 6.87 5.95 -8.16
C VAL A 75 5.74 6.35 -7.22
N GLN A 76 4.95 5.36 -6.79
CA GLN A 76 3.84 5.60 -5.89
C GLN A 76 4.28 6.05 -4.49
N THR A 77 5.32 5.43 -3.93
CA THR A 77 5.92 5.84 -2.65
C THR A 77 6.42 7.28 -2.72
N LYS A 78 7.10 7.65 -3.81
CA LYS A 78 7.58 9.02 -4.05
C LYS A 78 6.42 10.02 -4.06
N SER A 79 5.30 9.68 -4.71
CA SER A 79 4.11 10.54 -4.71
C SER A 79 3.51 10.70 -3.32
N THR A 80 3.43 9.62 -2.54
CA THR A 80 2.94 9.67 -1.16
C THR A 80 3.83 10.53 -0.26
N ARG A 81 5.15 10.49 -0.44
CA ARG A 81 6.08 11.37 0.31
C ARG A 81 5.86 12.84 0.02
N LYS A 82 5.75 13.22 -1.26
CA LYS A 82 5.43 14.62 -1.62
C LYS A 82 4.13 15.09 -0.99
N MET A 83 3.11 14.22 -0.98
CA MET A 83 1.84 14.51 -0.32
C MET A 83 1.99 14.68 1.20
N GLN A 84 2.91 13.93 1.83
CA GLN A 84 3.24 14.09 3.25
C GLN A 84 3.99 15.41 3.52
N GLU A 85 4.86 15.86 2.62
CA GLU A 85 5.60 17.13 2.74
C GLU A 85 4.68 18.35 2.74
N VAL A 86 3.59 18.33 1.97
CA VAL A 86 2.60 19.43 1.91
C VAL A 86 1.55 19.38 3.04
N GLN A 87 1.51 18.33 3.86
CA GLN A 87 0.56 18.20 4.98
C GLN A 87 0.55 19.40 5.95
N PRO A 88 1.70 20.01 6.33
CA PRO A 88 1.69 21.16 7.24
C PRO A 88 0.97 22.38 6.65
N GLU A 89 1.08 22.61 5.34
CA GLU A 89 0.39 23.70 4.65
C GLU A 89 -1.10 23.39 4.51
N LEU A 90 -1.45 22.14 4.23
CA LEU A 90 -2.83 21.67 4.26
C LEU A 90 -3.49 21.92 5.62
N LYS A 91 -2.79 21.65 6.72
CA LYS A 91 -3.29 21.94 8.08
C LYS A 91 -3.51 23.43 8.32
N LYS A 92 -2.65 24.30 7.78
CA LYS A 92 -2.84 25.76 7.86
C LYS A 92 -4.09 26.21 7.12
N ILE A 93 -4.34 25.67 5.92
CA ILE A 93 -5.57 25.95 5.15
C ILE A 93 -6.80 25.51 5.95
N GLN A 94 -6.78 24.30 6.52
CA GLN A 94 -7.89 23.80 7.34
C GLN A 94 -8.14 24.65 8.60
N ALA A 95 -7.07 25.17 9.22
CA ALA A 95 -7.17 26.04 10.38
C ALA A 95 -7.72 27.45 10.05
N GLN A 96 -7.49 27.95 8.83
CA GLN A 96 -8.04 29.23 8.36
C GLN A 96 -9.55 29.15 8.09
N TYR A 97 -10.05 27.97 7.74
CA TYR A 97 -11.46 27.74 7.40
C TYR A 97 -12.06 26.59 8.25
N PRO A 98 -12.23 26.76 9.57
CA PRO A 98 -12.74 25.70 10.46
C PRO A 98 -14.26 25.45 10.31
N GLY A 99 -14.95 26.23 9.49
CA GLY A 99 -16.39 26.14 9.24
C GLY A 99 -16.81 24.76 8.71
N LYS A 100 -17.94 24.24 9.21
CA LYS A 100 -18.53 22.97 8.73
C LYS A 100 -19.55 23.18 7.60
N ASP A 101 -19.83 24.43 7.25
CA ASP A 101 -20.71 24.83 6.17
C ASP A 101 -20.18 24.37 4.79
N ALA A 102 -21.10 24.29 3.83
CA ALA A 102 -20.79 23.79 2.49
C ALA A 102 -19.79 24.70 1.74
N GLU A 103 -19.79 25.99 2.06
CA GLU A 103 -18.91 26.99 1.45
C GLU A 103 -17.47 26.83 1.94
N SER A 104 -17.25 26.79 3.26
CA SER A 104 -15.95 26.52 3.88
C SER A 104 -15.34 25.21 3.38
N LYS A 105 -16.13 24.14 3.27
CA LYS A 105 -15.66 22.87 2.70
C LYS A 105 -15.25 22.99 1.24
N ARG A 106 -15.98 23.77 0.43
CA ARG A 106 -15.61 24.03 -0.97
C ARG A 106 -14.31 24.82 -1.05
N ILE A 107 -14.16 25.87 -0.25
CA ILE A 107 -12.93 26.68 -0.22
C ILE A 107 -11.74 25.82 0.20
N VAL A 108 -11.87 25.01 1.26
CA VAL A 108 -10.81 24.09 1.68
C VAL A 108 -10.47 23.09 0.57
N ALA A 109 -11.46 22.52 -0.11
CA ALA A 109 -11.22 21.58 -1.20
C ALA A 109 -10.49 22.23 -2.38
N GLU A 110 -10.90 23.44 -2.78
CA GLU A 110 -10.28 24.21 -3.86
C GLU A 110 -8.84 24.60 -3.51
N LYS A 111 -8.61 25.14 -2.30
CA LYS A 111 -7.28 25.49 -1.80
C LYS A 111 -6.36 24.28 -1.63
N THR A 112 -6.91 23.13 -1.24
CA THR A 112 -6.16 21.87 -1.20
C THR A 112 -5.74 21.43 -2.59
N GLN A 113 -6.62 21.59 -3.58
CA GLN A 113 -6.31 21.24 -4.98
C GLN A 113 -5.26 22.18 -5.58
N GLU A 114 -5.37 23.48 -5.32
CA GLU A 114 -4.38 24.50 -5.71
C GLU A 114 -3.01 24.18 -5.10
N LEU A 115 -2.96 23.93 -3.78
CA LEU A 115 -1.74 23.54 -3.08
C LEU A 115 -1.09 22.29 -3.69
N TYR A 116 -1.88 21.26 -4.01
CA TYR A 116 -1.37 20.05 -4.66
C TYR A 116 -0.87 20.32 -6.08
N ALA A 117 -1.54 21.18 -6.85
CA ALA A 117 -1.13 21.53 -8.20
C ALA A 117 0.19 22.32 -8.19
N GLU A 118 0.32 23.33 -7.33
CA GLU A 118 1.54 24.14 -7.18
C GLU A 118 2.75 23.31 -6.76
N ASN A 119 2.54 22.31 -5.90
CA ASN A 119 3.60 21.41 -5.43
C ASN A 119 3.80 20.17 -6.32
N GLY A 120 3.07 20.06 -7.44
CA GLY A 120 3.16 18.93 -8.37
C GLY A 120 2.83 17.58 -7.74
N VAL A 121 1.88 17.56 -6.80
CA VAL A 121 1.39 16.38 -6.09
C VAL A 121 0.17 15.83 -6.82
N ASN A 122 0.19 14.54 -7.19
CA ASN A 122 -0.97 13.86 -7.75
C ASN A 122 -1.63 12.95 -6.69
N PRO A 123 -2.81 13.29 -6.16
CA PRO A 123 -3.46 12.52 -5.09
C PRO A 123 -3.87 11.11 -5.55
N TYR A 124 -4.15 10.91 -6.85
CA TYR A 124 -4.56 9.61 -7.38
C TYR A 124 -3.41 8.60 -7.49
N MET A 125 -2.16 9.07 -7.54
CA MET A 125 -1.02 8.15 -7.52
C MET A 125 -0.93 7.39 -6.19
N GLY A 126 -1.46 7.96 -5.09
CA GLY A 126 -1.46 7.32 -3.78
C GLY A 126 -2.34 6.07 -3.69
N CYS A 127 -3.46 5.99 -4.44
CA CYS A 127 -4.36 4.83 -4.41
C CYS A 127 -4.05 3.76 -5.47
N LEU A 128 -3.07 4.01 -6.35
CA LEU A 128 -2.72 3.13 -7.46
C LEU A 128 -2.36 1.67 -7.05
N PRO A 129 -1.67 1.39 -5.93
CA PRO A 129 -1.36 0.02 -5.57
C PRO A 129 -2.60 -0.74 -5.19
N LEU A 130 -3.56 -0.10 -4.54
CA LEU A 130 -4.79 -0.79 -4.17
C LEU A 130 -5.50 -1.27 -5.44
N LEU A 131 -5.57 -0.42 -6.46
CA LEU A 131 -6.17 -0.78 -7.75
C LEU A 131 -5.44 -1.92 -8.47
N VAL A 132 -4.11 -1.95 -8.41
CA VAL A 132 -3.31 -3.03 -9.02
C VAL A 132 -3.33 -4.30 -8.18
N GLN A 133 -3.38 -4.17 -6.86
CA GLN A 133 -3.32 -5.26 -5.90
C GLN A 133 -4.64 -6.02 -5.81
N MET A 134 -5.78 -5.34 -6.00
CA MET A 134 -7.10 -5.97 -5.89
C MET A 134 -7.30 -7.12 -6.90
N PRO A 135 -7.04 -6.96 -8.21
CA PRO A 135 -7.10 -8.08 -9.16
C PRO A 135 -6.13 -9.22 -8.84
N ILE A 136 -4.90 -8.90 -8.43
CA ILE A 136 -3.88 -9.90 -8.10
C ILE A 136 -4.32 -10.74 -6.89
N LEU A 137 -4.83 -10.09 -5.84
CA LEU A 137 -5.32 -10.76 -4.64
C LEU A 137 -6.53 -11.64 -4.95
N TRP A 138 -7.49 -11.11 -5.71
CA TRP A 138 -8.67 -11.86 -6.12
C TRP A 138 -8.33 -13.07 -7.00
N ALA A 139 -7.39 -12.90 -7.93
CA ALA A 139 -6.96 -13.99 -8.78
C ALA A 139 -6.24 -15.08 -7.99
N LEU A 140 -5.38 -14.70 -7.06
CA LEU A 140 -4.71 -15.66 -6.18
C LEU A 140 -5.69 -16.40 -5.27
N TYR A 141 -6.65 -15.69 -4.67
CA TYR A 141 -7.70 -16.30 -3.85
C TYR A 141 -8.46 -17.38 -4.63
N GLN A 142 -8.89 -17.05 -5.86
CA GLN A 142 -9.58 -18.02 -6.72
C GLN A 142 -8.66 -19.13 -7.21
N ALA A 143 -7.39 -18.86 -7.50
CA ALA A 143 -6.43 -19.89 -7.87
C ALA A 143 -6.26 -20.93 -6.76
N ILE A 144 -6.20 -20.49 -5.50
CA ILE A 144 -6.05 -21.38 -4.33
C ILE A 144 -7.35 -22.14 -4.02
N THR A 145 -8.50 -21.51 -4.19
CA THR A 145 -9.79 -22.07 -3.73
C THR A 145 -10.57 -22.82 -4.81
N ARG A 146 -10.34 -22.53 -6.10
CA ARG A 146 -11.10 -23.06 -7.25
C ARG A 146 -10.27 -23.91 -8.22
N VAL A 147 -8.97 -24.11 -7.97
CA VAL A 147 -8.10 -24.94 -8.83
C VAL A 147 -7.58 -26.14 -8.04
N ASP A 148 -7.94 -27.34 -8.50
CA ASP A 148 -7.77 -28.60 -7.76
C ASP A 148 -6.34 -28.84 -7.27
N PHE A 149 -5.34 -28.70 -8.16
CA PHE A 149 -3.94 -29.01 -7.83
C PHE A 149 -3.30 -28.03 -6.84
N LEU A 150 -3.88 -26.86 -6.59
CA LEU A 150 -3.43 -25.94 -5.53
C LEU A 150 -4.21 -26.12 -4.24
N ARG A 151 -5.49 -26.52 -4.36
CA ARG A 151 -6.42 -26.60 -3.23
C ARG A 151 -6.00 -27.66 -2.21
N ASP A 152 -5.48 -28.79 -2.67
CA ASP A 152 -5.19 -29.95 -1.84
C ASP A 152 -3.75 -29.93 -1.27
N GLY A 153 -3.02 -28.82 -1.42
CA GLY A 153 -1.65 -28.68 -0.93
C GLY A 153 -1.58 -28.57 0.60
N HIS A 154 -0.57 -29.21 1.19
CA HIS A 154 -0.17 -29.02 2.58
C HIS A 154 1.18 -28.30 2.65
N PHE A 155 1.34 -27.36 3.59
CA PHE A 155 2.62 -26.66 3.78
C PHE A 155 2.86 -26.34 5.26
N LEU A 156 4.00 -26.80 5.78
CA LEU A 156 4.41 -26.65 7.17
C LEU A 156 3.41 -27.26 8.16
N TRP A 157 2.46 -26.47 8.68
CA TRP A 157 1.46 -26.88 9.69
C TRP A 157 0.01 -26.62 9.25
N PHE A 158 -0.21 -26.18 8.01
CA PHE A 158 -1.52 -25.76 7.52
C PHE A 158 -1.80 -26.31 6.12
N ASP A 159 -3.09 -26.48 5.84
CA ASP A 159 -3.59 -26.81 4.51
C ASP A 159 -3.83 -25.52 3.72
N ILE A 160 -3.47 -25.52 2.45
CA ILE A 160 -3.43 -24.31 1.60
C ILE A 160 -4.82 -23.70 1.42
N SER A 161 -5.85 -24.54 1.25
CA SER A 161 -7.24 -24.12 1.09
C SER A 161 -8.01 -23.96 2.41
N GLY A 162 -7.55 -24.60 3.49
CA GLY A 162 -8.12 -24.50 4.83
C GLY A 162 -7.74 -23.21 5.54
N HIS A 163 -8.22 -23.01 6.77
CA HIS A 163 -7.79 -21.89 7.63
C HIS A 163 -6.51 -22.25 8.39
N ASP A 164 -5.70 -21.26 8.78
CA ASP A 164 -4.55 -21.50 9.66
C ASP A 164 -5.03 -21.83 11.07
N PRO A 165 -4.83 -23.08 11.56
CA PRO A 165 -5.38 -23.52 12.84
C PRO A 165 -4.75 -22.84 14.05
N TYR A 166 -3.55 -22.26 13.89
CA TYR A 166 -2.79 -21.63 14.97
C TYR A 166 -2.69 -20.11 14.85
N PHE A 167 -3.33 -19.53 13.82
CA PHE A 167 -3.32 -18.09 13.53
C PHE A 167 -1.93 -17.47 13.35
N VAL A 168 -0.89 -18.27 13.10
CA VAL A 168 0.48 -17.80 12.94
C VAL A 168 0.59 -16.85 11.74
N LEU A 169 0.02 -17.22 10.59
CA LEU A 169 0.06 -16.41 9.37
C LEU A 169 -0.72 -15.10 9.53
N PRO A 170 -1.98 -15.07 10.00
CA PRO A 170 -2.68 -13.81 10.27
C PRO A 170 -1.94 -12.88 11.24
N ILE A 171 -1.33 -13.43 12.30
CA ILE A 171 -0.53 -12.64 13.25
C ILE A 171 0.69 -12.04 12.55
N LEU A 172 1.45 -12.85 11.80
CA LEU A 172 2.62 -12.35 11.06
C LEU A 172 2.23 -11.30 10.01
N ALA A 173 1.15 -11.53 9.27
CA ALA A 173 0.64 -10.55 8.30
C ALA A 173 0.28 -9.22 8.98
N ALA A 174 -0.38 -9.25 10.14
CA ALA A 174 -0.69 -8.07 10.92
C ALA A 174 0.57 -7.37 11.45
N LEU A 175 1.52 -8.13 12.01
CA LEU A 175 2.79 -7.60 12.50
C LEU A 175 3.59 -6.91 11.39
N PHE A 176 3.70 -7.52 10.21
CA PHE A 176 4.37 -6.90 9.08
C PHE A 176 3.61 -5.69 8.52
N THR A 177 2.27 -5.71 8.52
CA THR A 177 1.44 -4.54 8.16
C THR A 177 1.70 -3.38 9.12
N PHE A 178 1.78 -3.68 10.42
CA PHE A 178 2.10 -2.69 11.44
C PHE A 178 3.50 -2.15 11.24
N ALA A 179 4.49 -3.02 11.06
CA ALA A 179 5.88 -2.61 10.83
C ALA A 179 6.02 -1.72 9.59
N SER A 180 5.41 -2.07 8.46
CA SER A 180 5.48 -1.27 7.24
C SER A 180 4.78 0.09 7.39
N SER A 181 3.62 0.11 8.04
CA SER A 181 2.87 1.35 8.31
C SER A 181 3.60 2.25 9.30
N TRP A 182 4.18 1.67 10.35
CA TRP A 182 4.97 2.38 11.36
C TRP A 182 6.23 3.01 10.76
N LEU A 183 6.96 2.27 9.91
CA LEU A 183 8.11 2.81 9.18
C LEU A 183 7.71 3.99 8.29
N THR A 184 6.57 3.87 7.59
CA THR A 184 6.03 4.95 6.74
C THR A 184 5.62 6.18 7.57
N MET A 185 4.95 5.98 8.69
CA MET A 185 4.57 7.05 9.62
C MET A 185 5.80 7.73 10.22
N LYS A 186 6.86 6.97 10.49
CA LYS A 186 8.14 7.50 10.98
C LYS A 186 8.83 8.39 9.93
N ALA A 187 8.73 8.05 8.64
CA ALA A 187 9.25 8.89 7.56
C ALA A 187 8.48 10.22 7.40
N ALA A 188 7.21 10.28 7.82
CA ALA A 188 6.36 11.43 7.59
C ALA A 188 6.80 12.67 8.41
N PRO A 189 6.65 13.89 7.87
CA PRO A 189 7.12 15.09 8.53
C PRO A 189 6.28 15.54 9.71
N GLU A 190 4.99 15.25 9.64
CA GLU A 190 4.08 15.37 10.75
C GLU A 190 3.22 14.13 10.89
N LYS A 191 2.81 13.85 12.13
CA LYS A 191 1.76 12.88 12.42
C LYS A 191 0.41 13.58 12.25
N ASN A 192 -0.53 12.93 11.58
CA ASN A 192 -1.92 13.36 11.52
C ASN A 192 -2.82 12.19 11.94
N ALA A 193 -4.06 12.50 12.33
CA ALA A 193 -4.99 11.48 12.83
C ALA A 193 -5.21 10.35 11.82
N MET A 194 -5.27 10.68 10.53
CA MET A 194 -5.48 9.70 9.45
C MET A 194 -4.33 8.68 9.37
N THR A 195 -3.07 9.13 9.29
CA THR A 195 -1.89 8.25 9.20
C THR A 195 -1.71 7.44 10.49
N THR A 196 -2.00 8.03 11.64
CA THR A 196 -2.00 7.32 12.94
C THR A 196 -3.04 6.20 12.93
N SER A 197 -4.30 6.51 12.59
CA SER A 197 -5.37 5.51 12.54
C SER A 197 -5.05 4.38 11.55
N MET A 198 -4.56 4.69 10.35
CA MET A 198 -4.15 3.66 9.38
C MET A 198 -3.04 2.77 9.93
N THR A 199 -2.11 3.32 10.72
CA THR A 199 -1.00 2.54 11.29
C THR A 199 -1.46 1.53 12.33
N TYR A 200 -2.43 1.88 13.16
CA TYR A 200 -2.85 1.01 14.28
C TYR A 200 -4.12 0.19 13.98
N VAL A 201 -5.06 0.73 13.21
CA VAL A 201 -6.34 0.07 12.92
C VAL A 201 -6.18 -0.96 11.79
N MET A 202 -5.40 -0.64 10.75
CA MET A 202 -5.27 -1.53 9.59
C MET A 202 -4.69 -2.92 9.94
N PRO A 203 -3.65 -3.04 10.79
CA PRO A 203 -3.15 -4.36 11.22
C PRO A 203 -4.22 -5.21 11.92
N ILE A 204 -5.09 -4.59 12.71
CA ILE A 204 -6.18 -5.28 13.40
C ILE A 204 -7.19 -5.82 12.38
N LEU A 205 -7.55 -5.00 11.39
CA LEU A 205 -8.46 -5.42 10.31
C LEU A 205 -7.84 -6.56 9.48
N ILE A 206 -6.55 -6.46 9.15
CA ILE A 206 -5.83 -7.53 8.44
C ILE A 206 -5.79 -8.82 9.25
N PHE A 207 -5.61 -8.74 10.58
CA PHE A 207 -5.68 -9.92 11.44
C PHE A 207 -7.06 -10.57 11.39
N VAL A 208 -8.14 -9.80 11.62
CA VAL A 208 -9.52 -10.32 11.64
C VAL A 208 -9.90 -10.94 10.29
N MET A 209 -9.55 -10.28 9.18
CA MET A 209 -9.76 -10.83 7.84
C MET A 209 -8.87 -12.05 7.60
N GLY A 210 -7.62 -12.03 8.05
CA GLY A 210 -6.63 -13.10 7.93
C GLY A 210 -7.10 -14.42 8.52
N VAL A 211 -7.80 -14.37 9.66
CA VAL A 211 -8.40 -15.55 10.30
C VAL A 211 -9.47 -16.20 9.44
N SER A 212 -10.17 -15.41 8.62
CA SER A 212 -11.35 -15.84 7.86
C SER A 212 -11.03 -16.29 6.42
N VAL A 213 -9.78 -16.16 5.98
CA VAL A 213 -9.36 -16.55 4.62
C VAL A 213 -8.59 -17.87 4.63
N ALA A 214 -8.46 -18.49 3.45
CA ALA A 214 -7.60 -19.65 3.26
C ALA A 214 -6.14 -19.34 3.64
N ALA A 215 -5.45 -20.30 4.23
CA ALA A 215 -4.11 -20.15 4.77
C ALA A 215 -3.09 -19.84 3.67
N GLY A 216 -3.28 -20.33 2.44
CA GLY A 216 -2.45 -19.92 1.29
C GLY A 216 -2.57 -18.43 0.96
N VAL A 217 -3.74 -17.82 1.19
CA VAL A 217 -3.97 -16.38 1.02
C VAL A 217 -3.37 -15.59 2.19
N ALA A 218 -3.49 -16.11 3.41
CA ALA A 218 -2.80 -15.54 4.57
C ALA A 218 -1.27 -15.60 4.44
N LEU A 219 -0.73 -16.68 3.86
CA LEU A 219 0.69 -16.84 3.53
C LEU A 219 1.12 -15.76 2.53
N TYR A 220 0.35 -15.58 1.46
CA TYR A 220 0.59 -14.50 0.50
C TYR A 220 0.65 -13.13 1.16
N TRP A 221 -0.33 -12.79 2.00
CA TRP A 221 -0.33 -11.52 2.73
C TRP A 221 0.90 -11.37 3.62
N THR A 222 1.27 -12.43 4.34
CA THR A 222 2.45 -12.45 5.20
C THR A 222 3.72 -12.12 4.42
N VAL A 223 3.97 -12.84 3.33
CA VAL A 223 5.16 -12.65 2.47
C VAL A 223 5.12 -11.28 1.78
N SER A 224 3.97 -10.87 1.28
CA SER A 224 3.75 -9.56 0.66
C SER A 224 4.10 -8.41 1.62
N ASN A 225 3.64 -8.51 2.88
CA ASN A 225 3.88 -7.47 3.88
C ASN A 225 5.33 -7.50 4.38
N ALA A 226 5.92 -8.69 4.54
CA ALA A 226 7.35 -8.82 4.84
C ALA A 226 8.21 -8.17 3.75
N TYR A 227 7.90 -8.44 2.47
CA TYR A 227 8.54 -7.78 1.34
C TYR A 227 8.35 -6.25 1.39
N GLN A 228 7.16 -5.77 1.76
CA GLN A 228 6.89 -4.34 1.89
C GLN A 228 7.72 -3.68 3.00
N VAL A 229 7.93 -4.36 4.13
CA VAL A 229 8.84 -3.90 5.19
C VAL A 229 10.26 -3.79 4.63
N PHE A 230 10.76 -4.85 3.98
CA PHE A 230 12.07 -4.87 3.35
C PHE A 230 12.24 -3.74 2.32
N GLN A 231 11.27 -3.58 1.42
CA GLN A 231 11.25 -2.53 0.41
C GLN A 231 11.27 -1.14 1.05
N THR A 232 10.48 -0.92 2.11
CA THR A 232 10.44 0.36 2.82
C THR A 232 11.80 0.67 3.45
N LEU A 233 12.44 -0.31 4.10
CA LEU A 233 13.77 -0.12 4.67
C LEU A 233 14.86 0.13 3.63
N LEU A 234 14.74 -0.47 2.45
CA LEU A 234 15.71 -0.31 1.36
C LEU A 234 15.56 1.01 0.61
N LEU A 235 14.34 1.35 0.17
CA LEU A 235 14.07 2.50 -0.73
C LEU A 235 13.59 3.75 0.02
N ASN A 236 13.02 3.59 1.21
CA ASN A 236 12.38 4.65 1.99
C ASN A 236 12.81 4.62 3.45
N ASN A 237 14.11 4.42 3.69
CA ASN A 237 14.62 4.27 5.04
C ASN A 237 14.25 5.49 5.91
N PRO A 238 13.31 5.36 6.88
CA PRO A 238 12.80 6.50 7.63
C PRO A 238 13.87 7.12 8.53
N PHE A 239 14.86 6.34 8.97
CA PHE A 239 15.90 6.80 9.88
C PHE A 239 16.81 7.82 9.19
N LYS A 240 17.20 7.55 7.93
CA LYS A 240 17.99 8.49 7.12
C LYS A 240 17.22 9.78 6.81
N LEU A 241 15.94 9.64 6.47
CA LEU A 241 15.07 10.78 6.14
C LEU A 241 14.83 11.70 7.34
N GLN A 242 14.66 11.14 8.54
CA GLN A 242 14.52 11.94 9.76
C GLN A 242 15.80 12.70 10.06
N GLU A 243 16.95 12.03 10.00
CA GLU A 243 18.25 12.64 10.25
C GLU A 243 18.53 13.82 9.30
N GLU A 244 18.27 13.66 8.00
CA GLU A 244 18.41 14.75 7.02
C GLU A 244 17.49 15.95 7.33
N ARG A 245 16.26 15.69 7.79
CA ARG A 245 15.31 16.74 8.14
C ARG A 245 15.71 17.46 9.43
N ASP A 246 16.12 16.72 10.44
CA ASP A 246 16.58 17.27 11.72
C ASP A 246 17.86 18.09 11.53
N ALA A 247 18.78 17.62 10.68
CA ALA A 247 19.98 18.35 10.29
C ALA A 247 19.63 19.67 9.58
N LYS A 248 18.69 19.66 8.62
CA LYS A 248 18.21 20.88 7.95
C LYS A 248 17.56 21.86 8.94
N ALA A 249 16.67 21.38 9.81
CA ALA A 249 16.01 22.21 10.81
C ALA A 249 17.01 22.83 11.80
N ASN A 250 18.02 22.07 12.23
CA ASN A 250 19.08 22.57 13.11
C ASN A 250 19.98 23.59 12.40
N ALA A 251 20.30 23.37 11.12
CA ALA A 251 21.06 24.31 10.31
C ALA A 251 20.32 25.65 10.13
N GLU A 252 19.01 25.62 9.87
CA GLU A 252 18.17 26.83 9.80
C GLU A 252 18.10 27.57 11.14
N LYS A 253 17.88 26.85 12.25
CA LYS A 253 17.90 27.44 13.60
C LYS A 253 19.24 28.10 13.92
N ASN A 254 20.35 27.49 13.52
CA ASN A 254 21.69 28.04 13.74
C ASN A 254 21.95 29.29 12.89
N LYS A 255 21.50 29.30 11.62
CA LYS A 255 21.53 30.49 10.76
C LYS A 255 20.70 31.64 11.35
N GLU A 256 19.51 31.34 11.86
CA GLU A 256 18.64 32.35 12.47
C GLU A 256 19.25 32.92 13.76
N LYS A 257 19.79 32.07 14.64
CA LYS A 257 20.54 32.50 15.83
C LYS A 257 21.75 33.36 15.47
N ALA A 258 22.49 33.01 14.41
CA ALA A 258 23.61 33.81 13.93
C ALA A 258 23.16 35.18 13.40
N ARG A 259 22.07 35.22 12.62
CA ARG A 259 21.43 36.46 12.14
C ARG A 259 21.01 37.36 13.30
N GLN A 260 20.34 36.80 14.31
CA GLN A 260 19.93 37.53 15.51
C GLN A 260 21.13 38.07 16.30
N LYS A 261 22.19 37.27 16.49
CA LYS A 261 23.43 37.72 17.14
C LYS A 261 24.12 38.84 16.35
N ALA A 262 24.14 38.76 15.02
CA ALA A 262 24.71 39.81 14.16
C ALA A 262 23.91 41.12 14.25
N LEU A 263 22.57 41.04 14.19
CA LEU A 263 21.69 42.19 14.36
C LEU A 263 21.83 42.82 15.76
N ALA A 264 21.95 42.02 16.82
CA ALA A 264 22.18 42.51 18.17
C ALA A 264 23.54 43.21 18.32
N LYS A 265 24.61 42.67 17.70
CA LYS A 265 25.93 43.33 17.66
C LYS A 265 25.89 44.64 16.87
N ALA A 266 25.16 44.70 15.77
CA ALA A 266 25.01 45.92 14.97
C ALA A 266 24.25 47.01 15.75
N LYS A 267 23.20 46.64 16.49
CA LYS A 267 22.45 47.59 17.36
C LYS A 267 23.29 48.13 18.52
N LYS A 268 24.23 47.36 19.07
CA LYS A 268 25.14 47.83 20.14
C LYS A 268 26.26 48.76 19.67
N LYS A 269 26.51 48.85 18.35
CA LYS A 269 27.53 49.71 17.74
C LYS A 269 26.98 51.05 17.24
N LYS A 270 25.66 51.25 17.28
CA LYS A 270 24.98 52.53 17.05
C LYS A 270 24.66 53.16 18.40
#